data_AF-A0A355GL00-F1
#
_entry.id   AF-A0A355GL00-F1
#
_cell.length_a   1.000
_cell.length_b   1.000
_cell.length_c   1.000
_cell.angle_alpha   90.00
_cell.angle_beta   90.00
_cell.angle_gamma   90.00
#
_symmetry.space_group_name_H-M   'P 1'
#
loop_
_entity.id
_entity.type
_entity.pdbx_description
1 polymer ?
#
loop_
_entity_poly.entity_id
_entity_poly.type
_entity_poly.pdbx_seq_one_letter_code
_entity_poly.pdbx_strand_id
1 'polypeptide(L)'
;QVLKQHADRRAIITTHMDLGPLEHPKEPRDYFDAPKGRMVWKKCHGANGNTSQQMWEKCFSHHKNIFLICCGDQSRTQAFRQTVKGKHGNTVHELLSDYGAEGFRLMRFIPAQNKIEVRTWNPVRKQLCESTKIVPARDQHQFTLDYQMTK
;
A
#
# COMPACT_ATOMS: atom_id res chain seq x y z
N GLN A 1 6.98 -6.11 19.17
CA GLN A 1 8.32 -6.30 19.76
C GLN A 1 9.43 -5.97 18.77
N VAL A 2 9.52 -6.63 17.61
CA VAL A 2 10.58 -6.42 16.59
C VAL A 2 10.72 -4.96 16.14
N LEU A 3 9.63 -4.30 15.75
CA LEU A 3 9.66 -2.90 15.30
C LEU A 3 10.17 -1.92 16.36
N LYS A 4 9.93 -2.22 17.64
CA LYS A 4 10.44 -1.44 18.77
C LYS A 4 11.92 -1.74 19.03
N GLN A 5 12.32 -3.01 18.96
CA GLN A 5 13.69 -3.45 19.19
C GLN A 5 14.65 -2.90 18.13
N HIS A 6 14.19 -2.77 16.89
CA HIS A 6 14.99 -2.24 15.78
C HIS A 6 14.47 -0.86 15.31
N ALA A 7 14.09 -0.02 16.26
CA ALA A 7 13.55 1.32 15.98
C ALA A 7 14.57 2.28 15.33
N ASP A 8 15.85 1.90 15.30
CA ASP A 8 16.96 2.54 14.60
C ASP A 8 17.01 2.19 13.10
N ARG A 9 16.32 1.13 12.67
CA ARG A 9 16.27 0.66 11.28
C ARG A 9 14.94 0.99 10.63
N ARG A 10 14.97 1.39 9.36
CA ARG A 10 13.76 1.59 8.56
C ARG A 10 13.05 0.27 8.31
N ALA A 11 11.72 0.28 8.43
CA ALA A 11 10.87 -0.88 8.30
C ALA A 11 9.88 -0.72 7.15
N ILE A 12 9.78 -1.77 6.35
CA ILE A 12 8.74 -1.97 5.34
C ILE A 12 7.82 -3.06 5.87
N ILE A 13 6.51 -2.81 5.86
CA ILE A 13 5.51 -3.82 6.18
C ILE A 13 5.01 -4.44 4.88
N THR A 14 4.93 -5.76 4.85
CA THR A 14 4.20 -6.49 3.81
C THR A 14 3.03 -7.19 4.48
N THR A 15 1.84 -7.03 3.92
CA THR A 15 0.61 -7.64 4.43
C THR A 15 -0.23 -8.13 3.27
N HIS A 16 -1.09 -9.11 3.51
CA HIS A 16 -1.99 -9.61 2.48
C HIS A 16 -3.00 -8.53 2.08
N MET A 17 -3.62 -7.88 3.06
CA MET A 17 -4.68 -6.88 2.90
C MET A 17 -4.40 -5.64 3.75
N ASP A 18 -4.62 -4.44 3.17
CA ASP A 18 -4.60 -3.17 3.91
C ASP A 18 -5.53 -2.13 3.26
N LEU A 19 -5.27 -1.82 2.00
CA LEU A 19 -6.08 -0.91 1.21
C LEU A 19 -7.11 -1.67 0.37
N GLY A 20 -8.22 -1.04 0.04
CA GLY A 20 -9.32 -1.61 -0.75
C GLY A 20 -10.55 -0.69 -0.73
N PRO A 21 -11.76 -1.20 -0.98
CA PRO A 21 -12.99 -0.51 -0.63
C PRO A 21 -12.98 -0.15 0.85
N LEU A 22 -13.14 1.13 1.19
CA LEU A 22 -13.02 1.62 2.57
C LEU A 22 -13.99 0.86 3.49
N GLU A 23 -15.26 0.84 3.11
CA GLU A 23 -16.35 0.12 3.76
C GLU A 23 -16.56 -1.25 3.12
N HIS A 24 -17.20 -2.17 3.84
CA HIS A 24 -17.50 -3.50 3.32
C HIS A 24 -18.47 -3.39 2.12
N PRO A 25 -18.08 -3.84 0.91
CA PRO A 25 -18.96 -3.88 -0.25
C PRO A 25 -20.29 -4.56 0.05
N LYS A 26 -21.40 -3.95 -0.37
CA LYS A 26 -22.75 -4.53 -0.24
C LYS A 26 -23.16 -5.22 -1.53
N GLU A 27 -22.79 -4.61 -2.65
CA GLU A 27 -23.04 -5.13 -3.99
C GLU A 27 -21.74 -5.55 -4.70
N PRO A 28 -21.79 -6.48 -5.66
CA PRO A 28 -20.60 -6.92 -6.41
C PRO A 28 -19.83 -5.77 -7.07
N ARG A 29 -20.52 -4.69 -7.43
CA ARG A 29 -19.96 -3.55 -8.13
C ARG A 29 -19.19 -2.58 -7.21
N ASP A 30 -19.52 -2.55 -5.92
CA ASP A 30 -18.84 -1.72 -4.93
C ASP A 30 -17.34 -2.05 -4.82
N TYR A 31 -16.95 -3.30 -5.07
CA TYR A 31 -15.54 -3.71 -5.09
C TYR A 31 -14.70 -2.90 -6.10
N PHE A 32 -15.32 -2.41 -7.18
CA PHE A 32 -14.70 -1.57 -8.20
C PHE A 32 -14.91 -0.08 -7.93
N ASP A 33 -16.13 0.29 -7.54
CA ASP A 33 -16.58 1.68 -7.68
C ASP A 33 -16.69 2.41 -6.33
N ALA A 34 -16.80 1.69 -5.20
CA ALA A 34 -16.89 2.32 -3.88
C ALA A 34 -15.61 3.10 -3.53
N PRO A 35 -15.68 4.12 -2.64
CA PRO A 35 -14.50 4.84 -2.19
C PRO A 35 -13.40 3.92 -1.69
N LYS A 36 -12.16 4.19 -2.11
CA LYS A 36 -10.98 3.40 -1.74
C LYS A 36 -10.29 4.02 -0.54
N GLY A 37 -9.73 3.18 0.32
CA GLY A 37 -9.04 3.61 1.54
C GLY A 37 -8.49 2.42 2.33
N ARG A 38 -8.02 2.68 3.55
CA ARG A 38 -7.64 1.62 4.48
C ARG A 38 -8.91 0.94 5.00
N MET A 39 -9.03 -0.37 4.80
CA MET A 39 -10.29 -1.08 5.03
C MET A 39 -10.69 -1.08 6.52
N VAL A 40 -11.95 -0.75 6.78
CA VAL A 40 -12.55 -0.80 8.14
C VAL A 40 -13.30 -2.10 8.42
N TRP A 41 -13.19 -3.08 7.52
CA TRP A 41 -13.86 -4.37 7.60
C TRP A 41 -12.86 -5.54 7.46
N LYS A 42 -13.35 -6.76 7.64
CA LYS A 42 -12.54 -8.00 7.60
C LYS A 42 -13.13 -8.96 6.57
N LYS A 43 -12.25 -9.66 5.84
CA LYS A 43 -12.65 -10.69 4.88
C LYS A 43 -13.01 -12.00 5.55
N CYS A 44 -12.05 -12.66 6.22
CA CYS A 44 -12.24 -14.02 6.76
C CYS A 44 -11.77 -14.24 8.21
N HIS A 45 -11.22 -13.23 8.89
CA HIS A 45 -10.57 -13.43 10.20
C HIS A 45 -11.52 -13.37 11.42
N GLY A 46 -12.83 -13.25 11.21
CA GLY A 46 -13.84 -13.29 12.28
C GLY A 46 -13.56 -12.33 13.42
N ALA A 47 -13.95 -12.68 14.66
CA ALA A 47 -13.76 -11.84 15.85
C ALA A 47 -12.28 -11.67 16.26
N ASN A 48 -11.43 -12.66 15.98
CA ASN A 48 -10.02 -12.68 16.41
C ASN A 48 -9.09 -11.87 15.51
N GLY A 49 -9.56 -11.48 14.31
CA GLY A 49 -8.82 -10.62 13.40
C GLY A 49 -8.98 -9.13 13.68
N ASN A 50 -7.95 -8.36 13.35
CA ASN A 50 -8.03 -6.92 13.20
C ASN A 50 -8.45 -6.55 11.78
N THR A 51 -9.22 -5.46 11.63
CA THR A 51 -9.34 -4.76 10.35
C THR A 51 -7.99 -4.10 10.00
N SER A 52 -7.81 -3.70 8.75
CA SER A 52 -6.62 -2.93 8.33
C SER A 52 -6.51 -1.63 9.12
N GLN A 53 -7.63 -0.93 9.33
CA GLN A 53 -7.67 0.26 10.19
C GLN A 53 -7.25 -0.04 11.64
N GLN A 54 -7.70 -1.14 12.24
CA GLN A 54 -7.26 -1.53 13.58
C GLN A 54 -5.77 -1.89 13.63
N MET A 55 -5.21 -2.52 12.59
CA MET A 55 -3.77 -2.77 12.50
C MET A 55 -2.97 -1.47 12.49
N TRP A 56 -3.44 -0.47 11.75
CA TRP A 56 -2.86 0.86 11.75
C TRP A 56 -2.91 1.51 13.14
N GLU A 57 -4.08 1.56 13.75
CA GLU A 57 -4.31 2.25 15.03
C GLU A 57 -3.58 1.59 16.21
N LYS A 58 -3.61 0.25 16.28
CA LYS A 58 -3.06 -0.51 17.40
C LYS A 58 -1.56 -0.80 17.27
N CYS A 59 -1.03 -0.80 16.05
CA CYS A 59 0.35 -1.21 15.79
C CYS A 59 1.09 -0.22 14.89
N PHE A 60 0.78 -0.15 13.59
CA PHE A 60 1.69 0.47 12.61
C PHE A 60 1.92 1.96 12.87
N SER A 61 0.87 2.70 13.24
CA SER A 61 0.97 4.15 13.49
C SER A 61 1.88 4.51 14.67
N HIS A 62 2.16 3.57 15.59
CA HIS A 62 3.00 3.78 16.77
C HIS A 62 4.50 3.63 16.52
N HIS A 63 4.92 3.27 15.31
CA HIS A 63 6.31 2.96 15.01
C HIS A 63 6.92 4.00 14.08
N LYS A 64 7.77 4.88 14.64
CA LYS A 64 8.45 5.96 13.89
C LYS A 64 9.30 5.48 12.71
N ASN A 65 9.71 4.22 12.74
CA ASN A 65 10.62 3.63 11.77
C ASN A 65 9.90 2.93 10.60
N ILE A 66 8.58 2.81 10.64
CA ILE A 66 7.78 2.39 9.48
C ILE A 66 7.69 3.57 8.52
N PHE A 67 7.92 3.31 7.24
CA PHE A 67 7.77 4.32 6.18
C PHE A 67 7.01 3.80 4.95
N LEU A 68 6.84 2.49 4.81
CA LEU A 68 6.18 1.87 3.66
C LEU A 68 5.38 0.65 4.08
N ILE A 69 4.15 0.53 3.58
CA ILE A 69 3.28 -0.65 3.72
C ILE A 69 2.86 -1.10 2.32
N CYS A 70 3.10 -2.37 2.02
CA CYS A 70 2.72 -3.00 0.75
C CYS A 70 1.63 -4.04 0.99
N CYS A 71 0.57 -4.00 0.18
CA CYS A 71 -0.56 -4.92 0.26
C CYS A 71 -1.11 -5.34 -1.12
N GLY A 72 -1.98 -6.35 -1.13
CA GLY A 72 -2.67 -6.88 -2.32
C GLY A 72 -4.07 -7.41 -1.97
N ASP A 73 -4.47 -8.51 -2.61
CA ASP A 73 -5.75 -9.24 -2.41
C ASP A 73 -7.03 -8.43 -2.67
N GLN A 74 -6.91 -7.26 -3.31
CA GLN A 74 -8.02 -6.41 -3.75
C GLN A 74 -7.97 -6.20 -5.26
N SER A 75 -8.05 -7.28 -6.04
CA SER A 75 -7.90 -7.29 -7.50
C SER A 75 -8.86 -6.35 -8.24
N ARG A 76 -10.03 -6.07 -7.65
CA ARG A 76 -11.04 -5.14 -8.20
C ARG A 76 -10.78 -3.68 -7.84
N THR A 77 -9.88 -3.42 -6.89
CA THR A 77 -9.24 -2.11 -6.70
C THR A 77 -7.95 -2.01 -7.52
N GLN A 78 -7.23 -3.13 -7.68
CA GLN A 78 -6.03 -3.34 -8.50
C GLN A 78 -4.81 -2.49 -8.13
N ALA A 79 -4.95 -1.17 -8.10
CA ALA A 79 -3.90 -0.24 -7.77
C ALA A 79 -4.48 0.93 -6.97
N PHE A 80 -3.92 1.15 -5.80
CA PHE A 80 -4.23 2.32 -5.00
C PHE A 80 -3.00 2.71 -4.20
N ARG A 81 -2.88 3.98 -3.88
CA ARG A 81 -1.83 4.50 -3.00
C ARG A 81 -2.37 5.61 -2.15
N GLN A 82 -1.89 5.67 -0.92
CA GLN A 82 -2.08 6.84 -0.06
C GLN A 82 -0.82 7.11 0.74
N THR A 83 -0.75 8.32 1.29
CA THR A 83 0.34 8.75 2.17
C THR A 83 -0.26 9.36 3.42
N VAL A 84 0.13 8.83 4.57
CA VAL A 84 -0.42 9.19 5.87
C VAL A 84 0.71 9.55 6.85
N LYS A 85 0.33 10.11 8.00
CA LYS A 85 1.24 10.42 9.10
C LYS A 85 1.05 9.42 10.24
N GLY A 86 2.15 8.78 10.65
CA GLY A 86 2.19 8.03 11.90
C GLY A 86 2.08 8.96 13.11
N LYS A 87 1.89 8.40 14.32
CA LYS A 87 1.75 9.16 15.57
C LYS A 87 3.00 9.95 15.95
N HIS A 88 4.15 9.62 15.35
CA HIS A 88 5.40 10.35 15.50
C HIS A 88 5.66 11.38 14.39
N GLY A 89 4.67 11.67 13.53
CA GLY A 89 4.81 12.60 12.41
C GLY A 89 5.60 12.04 11.20
N ASN A 90 6.10 10.79 11.30
CA ASN A 90 6.74 10.11 10.18
C ASN A 90 5.74 9.89 9.04
N THR A 91 6.20 10.10 7.80
CA THR A 91 5.44 9.79 6.60
C THR A 91 5.42 8.28 6.39
N VAL A 92 4.24 7.72 6.17
CA VAL A 92 4.05 6.32 5.78
C VAL A 92 3.33 6.27 4.44
N HIS A 93 3.95 5.65 3.45
CA HIS A 93 3.34 5.37 2.15
C HIS A 93 2.67 4.00 2.19
N GLU A 94 1.43 3.91 1.72
CA GLU A 94 0.68 2.67 1.67
C GLU A 94 0.34 2.36 0.22
N LEU A 95 0.71 1.17 -0.23
CA LEU A 95 0.75 0.78 -1.62
C LEU A 95 0.00 -0.53 -1.85
N LEU A 96 -1.16 -0.47 -2.52
CA LEU A 96 -1.85 -1.64 -3.05
C LEU A 96 -1.33 -1.98 -4.44
N SER A 97 -0.93 -3.23 -4.66
CA SER A 97 -0.55 -3.77 -5.96
C SER A 97 -1.18 -5.15 -6.16
N ASP A 98 -2.21 -5.22 -7.00
CA ASP A 98 -2.92 -6.46 -7.32
C ASP A 98 -3.29 -6.53 -8.82
N TYR A 99 -2.26 -6.66 -9.64
CA TYR A 99 -2.36 -6.71 -11.11
C TYR A 99 -2.44 -8.15 -11.67
N GLY A 100 -2.52 -9.17 -10.79
CA GLY A 100 -2.39 -10.57 -11.19
C GLY A 100 -1.11 -10.85 -11.98
N ALA A 101 -1.22 -11.66 -13.04
CA ALA A 101 -0.09 -11.98 -13.92
C ALA A 101 0.37 -10.80 -14.79
N GLU A 102 -0.42 -9.73 -14.89
CA GLU A 102 -0.20 -8.62 -15.80
C GLU A 102 0.56 -7.45 -15.17
N GLY A 103 1.02 -7.57 -13.92
CA GLY A 103 1.83 -6.51 -13.33
C GLY A 103 2.48 -6.84 -12.00
N PHE A 104 3.67 -6.28 -11.78
CA PHE A 104 4.27 -6.16 -10.47
C PHE A 104 4.97 -4.81 -10.32
N ARG A 105 5.10 -4.33 -9.08
CA ARG A 105 5.79 -3.07 -8.79
C ARG A 105 7.29 -3.29 -8.62
N LEU A 106 8.06 -2.55 -9.40
CA LEU A 106 9.49 -2.34 -9.25
C LEU A 106 9.70 -1.05 -8.44
N MET A 107 10.37 -1.17 -7.29
CA MET A 107 10.67 -0.04 -6.42
C MET A 107 12.18 0.18 -6.38
N ARG A 108 12.63 1.31 -6.94
CA ARG A 108 14.03 1.71 -6.95
C ARG A 108 14.25 2.79 -5.89
N PHE A 109 15.05 2.46 -4.88
CA PHE A 109 15.47 3.41 -3.86
C PHE A 109 16.60 4.28 -4.42
N ILE A 110 16.45 5.60 -4.28
CA ILE A 110 17.44 6.58 -4.76
C ILE A 110 17.82 7.47 -3.56
N PRO A 111 18.68 6.97 -2.64
CA PRO A 111 18.97 7.66 -1.38
C PRO A 111 19.54 9.07 -1.58
N ALA A 112 20.40 9.26 -2.59
CA ALA A 112 21.00 10.56 -2.91
C ALA A 112 19.97 11.65 -3.26
N GLN A 113 18.75 11.26 -3.65
CA GLN A 113 17.67 12.19 -4.00
C GLN A 113 16.56 12.23 -2.95
N ASN A 114 16.65 11.43 -1.88
CA ASN A 114 15.56 11.23 -0.93
C ASN A 114 14.26 10.76 -1.60
N LYS A 115 14.35 9.84 -2.57
CA LYS A 115 13.18 9.36 -3.35
C LYS A 115 13.16 7.84 -3.47
N ILE A 116 11.95 7.32 -3.69
CA ILE A 116 11.71 5.97 -4.21
C ILE A 116 10.95 6.11 -5.51
N GLU A 117 11.52 5.62 -6.60
CA GLU A 117 10.82 5.52 -7.87
C GLU A 117 10.03 4.21 -7.91
N VAL A 118 8.74 4.28 -8.19
CA VAL A 118 7.84 3.14 -8.26
C VAL A 118 7.30 3.01 -9.68
N ARG A 119 7.58 1.87 -10.31
CA ARG A 119 7.14 1.54 -11.66
C ARG A 119 6.38 0.24 -11.66
N THR A 120 5.21 0.18 -12.28
CA THR A 120 4.55 -1.09 -12.57
C THR A 120 5.04 -1.64 -13.90
N TRP A 121 5.55 -2.87 -13.91
CA TRP A 121 5.98 -3.58 -15.11
C TRP A 121 5.03 -4.73 -15.41
N ASN A 122 4.58 -4.84 -16.66
CA ASN A 122 3.80 -5.98 -17.14
C ASN A 122 4.74 -7.01 -17.77
N PRO A 123 4.96 -8.18 -17.14
CA PRO A 123 5.88 -9.18 -17.66
C PRO A 123 5.37 -9.89 -18.92
N VAL A 124 4.05 -10.03 -19.08
CA VAL A 124 3.43 -10.68 -20.24
C VAL A 124 3.66 -9.85 -21.50
N ARG A 125 3.45 -8.54 -21.40
CA ARG A 125 3.60 -7.58 -22.50
C ARG A 125 5.02 -7.01 -22.60
N LYS A 126 5.88 -7.28 -21.62
CA LYS A 126 7.26 -6.79 -21.51
C LYS A 126 7.36 -5.27 -21.67
N GLN A 127 6.49 -4.54 -20.97
CA GLN A 127 6.45 -3.08 -21.01
C GLN A 127 5.97 -2.51 -19.68
N LEU A 128 6.15 -1.21 -19.48
CA LEU A 128 5.55 -0.50 -18.36
C LEU A 128 4.02 -0.54 -18.45
N CYS A 129 3.37 -0.77 -17.32
CA CYS A 129 1.93 -0.63 -17.19
C CYS A 129 1.61 0.86 -17.01
N GLU A 130 1.15 1.52 -18.07
CA GLU A 130 0.83 2.94 -18.04
C GLU A 130 -0.62 3.21 -17.62
N SER A 131 -1.50 2.21 -17.71
CA SER A 131 -2.94 2.34 -17.42
C SER A 131 -3.59 0.95 -17.39
N THR A 132 -4.74 0.81 -16.72
CA THR A 132 -5.61 -0.36 -16.83
C THR A 132 -7.07 0.04 -17.00
N LYS A 133 -7.93 -0.95 -17.29
CA LYS A 133 -9.39 -0.73 -17.37
C LYS A 133 -10.02 -0.34 -16.02
N ILE A 134 -9.44 -0.77 -14.90
CA ILE A 134 -9.97 -0.55 -13.55
C ILE A 134 -9.41 0.77 -12.99
N VAL A 135 -8.12 1.01 -13.20
CA VAL A 135 -7.41 2.19 -12.72
C VAL A 135 -6.77 2.84 -13.94
N PRO A 136 -7.42 3.83 -14.57
CA PRO A 136 -6.90 4.42 -15.80
C PRO A 136 -5.75 5.40 -15.56
N ALA A 137 -5.66 5.95 -14.35
CA ALA A 137 -4.74 7.02 -13.99
C ALA A 137 -3.29 6.53 -13.92
N ARG A 138 -2.46 7.03 -14.84
CA ARG A 138 -1.04 6.68 -14.97
C ARG A 138 -0.25 6.83 -13.67
N ASP A 139 -0.57 7.86 -12.89
CA ASP A 139 0.11 8.17 -11.63
C ASP A 139 -0.13 7.12 -10.53
N GLN A 140 -1.09 6.19 -10.70
CA GLN A 140 -1.26 5.01 -9.84
C GLN A 140 -0.31 3.86 -10.18
N HIS A 141 0.34 3.92 -11.33
CA HIS A 141 1.22 2.89 -11.86
C HIS A 141 2.68 3.33 -11.98
N GLN A 142 2.91 4.61 -12.29
CA GLN A 142 4.23 5.21 -12.44
C GLN A 142 4.31 6.46 -11.58
N PHE A 143 5.05 6.42 -10.48
CA PHE A 143 5.13 7.54 -9.54
C PHE A 143 6.43 7.52 -8.73
N THR A 144 6.69 8.64 -8.07
CA THR A 144 7.82 8.78 -7.14
C THR A 144 7.28 9.11 -5.75
N LEU A 145 7.81 8.43 -4.75
CA LEU A 145 7.54 8.70 -3.33
C LEU A 145 8.69 9.48 -2.71
N ASP A 146 8.34 10.31 -1.73
CA ASP A 146 9.34 10.91 -0.86
C ASP A 146 9.94 9.87 0.06
N TYR A 147 11.25 9.95 0.26
CA TYR A 147 11.99 9.04 1.13
C TYR A 147 13.14 9.79 1.76
N GLN A 148 12.80 10.68 2.69
CA GLN A 148 13.77 11.52 3.37
C GLN A 148 14.80 10.65 4.09
N MET A 149 16.06 10.71 3.66
CA MET A 149 17.17 10.08 4.36
C MET A 149 17.44 10.84 5.64
N THR A 150 17.49 10.12 6.75
CA THR A 150 17.90 10.63 8.05
C THR A 150 19.42 10.54 8.08
N LYS A 151 20.09 11.67 8.26
CA LYS A 151 21.54 11.70 8.53
C LYS A 151 21.84 11.04 9.87
#